data_AF-A0A847B292-F1
#
_entry.id   AF-A0A847B292-F1
#
_cell.length_a   1.000
_cell.length_b   1.000
_cell.length_c   1.000
_cell.angle_alpha   90.00
_cell.angle_beta   90.00
_cell.angle_gamma   90.00
#
_symmetry.space_group_name_H-M   'P 1'
#
loop_
_entity.id
_entity.type
_entity.pdbx_description
1 polymer ?
#
loop_
_entity_poly.entity_id
_entity_poly.type
_entity_poly.pdbx_seq_one_letter_code
_entity_poly.pdbx_strand_id
1 'polypeptide(L)'
;MDNRLKLSVHQLVDFVLRTGDIDNRIFNRSSMNEGTRIHAFYQSKQGVNYLSEYLLGGTFYNSGYTIFLEGRADGIIIDGAFAIIDEIKSTVVEL
;
A
#
# COMPACT_ATOMS: atom_id res chain seq x y z
N MET A 1 -0.83 -29.30 11.44
CA MET A 1 -0.91 -28.28 10.38
C MET A 1 -0.18 -27.06 10.89
N ASP A 2 0.68 -26.45 10.08
CA ASP A 2 1.28 -25.18 10.47
C ASP A 2 0.22 -24.09 10.28
N ASN A 3 -0.30 -23.56 11.37
CA ASN A 3 -1.35 -22.54 11.35
C ASN A 3 -0.74 -21.14 11.14
N ARG A 4 0.40 -21.04 10.46
CA ARG A 4 1.08 -19.78 10.16
C ARG A 4 0.79 -19.37 8.73
N LEU A 5 0.29 -18.15 8.57
CA LEU A 5 -0.02 -17.54 7.29
C LEU A 5 0.81 -16.28 7.13
N LYS A 6 1.36 -16.06 5.94
CA LYS A 6 1.96 -14.80 5.54
C LYS A 6 1.18 -14.27 4.34
N LEU A 7 0.65 -13.06 4.47
CA LEU A 7 -0.22 -12.44 3.47
C LEU A 7 0.20 -10.99 3.25
N SER A 8 0.10 -10.51 2.01
CA SER A 8 0.09 -9.07 1.78
C SER A 8 -1.30 -8.48 1.99
N VAL A 9 -1.37 -7.20 2.38
CA VAL A 9 -2.63 -6.46 2.45
C VAL A 9 -3.38 -6.53 1.10
N HIS A 10 -2.65 -6.44 -0.02
CA HIS A 10 -3.25 -6.55 -1.34
C HIS A 10 -3.90 -7.92 -1.57
N GLN A 11 -3.23 -9.02 -1.24
CA GLN A 11 -3.81 -10.37 -1.35
C GLN A 11 -5.08 -10.53 -0.51
N LEU A 12 -5.09 -9.97 0.69
CA LEU A 12 -6.25 -9.99 1.57
C LEU A 12 -7.42 -9.20 0.98
N VAL A 13 -7.16 -7.98 0.49
CA VAL A 13 -8.17 -7.12 -0.15
C VAL A 13 -8.69 -7.75 -1.43
N ASP A 14 -7.82 -8.25 -2.30
CA ASP A 14 -8.19 -8.96 -3.53
C ASP A 14 -9.11 -10.14 -3.24
N PHE A 15 -8.82 -10.91 -2.19
CA PHE A 15 -9.66 -12.03 -1.78
C PHE A 15 -11.08 -11.57 -1.41
N VAL A 16 -11.20 -10.50 -0.62
CA VAL A 16 -12.50 -9.94 -0.22
C VAL A 16 -13.24 -9.36 -1.43
N LEU A 17 -12.53 -8.67 -2.32
CA LEU A 17 -13.09 -8.01 -3.50
C LEU A 17 -13.33 -8.94 -4.70
N ARG A 18 -12.94 -10.22 -4.65
CA ARG A 18 -13.32 -11.26 -5.63
C ARG A 18 -14.81 -11.61 -5.60
N THR A 19 -15.61 -10.87 -4.83
CA THR A 19 -17.06 -10.96 -4.77
C THR A 19 -17.66 -9.65 -5.34
N GLY A 20 -18.66 -9.74 -6.20
CA GLY A 20 -19.28 -8.59 -6.85
C GLY A 20 -19.47 -8.75 -8.37
N ASP A 21 -20.00 -7.70 -9.01
CA ASP A 21 -20.17 -7.65 -10.46
C ASP A 21 -18.84 -7.44 -11.19
N ILE A 22 -18.73 -7.98 -12.41
CA ILE A 22 -17.56 -7.75 -13.27
C ILE A 22 -17.48 -6.26 -13.60
N ASP A 23 -16.46 -5.59 -13.08
CA ASP A 23 -16.13 -4.21 -13.42
C ASP A 23 -15.39 -4.16 -14.76
N ASN A 24 -16.08 -3.66 -15.79
CA ASN A 24 -15.55 -3.52 -17.15
C ASN A 24 -14.75 -2.22 -17.37
N ARG A 25 -14.44 -1.44 -16.33
CA ARG A 25 -13.58 -0.27 -16.48
C ARG A 25 -12.20 -0.70 -16.95
N ILE A 26 -11.83 -0.24 -18.15
CA ILE A 26 -10.49 -0.45 -18.70
C ILE A 26 -9.51 0.35 -17.83
N PHE A 27 -8.75 -0.34 -16.99
CA PHE A 27 -7.63 0.26 -16.27
C PHE A 27 -6.64 0.81 -17.29
N ASN A 28 -6.57 2.14 -17.38
CA ASN A 28 -5.67 2.80 -18.31
C ASN A 28 -4.23 2.64 -17.82
N ARG A 29 -3.46 1.78 -18.51
CA ARG A 29 -2.02 1.58 -18.25
C ARG A 29 -1.23 2.89 -18.26
N SER A 30 -1.65 3.87 -19.07
CA SER A 30 -1.04 5.19 -19.08
C SER A 30 -1.18 5.89 -17.72
N SER A 31 -2.39 5.90 -17.14
CA SER A 31 -2.64 6.50 -15.82
C SER A 31 -1.85 5.82 -14.71
N MET A 32 -1.69 4.49 -14.76
CA MET A 32 -0.86 3.76 -13.80
C MET A 32 0.62 4.14 -13.93
N ASN A 33 1.14 4.22 -15.15
CA ASN A 33 2.54 4.61 -15.39
C ASN A 33 2.82 6.05 -14.94
N GLU A 34 1.90 6.97 -15.23
CA GLU A 34 2.03 8.36 -14.77
C GLU A 34 1.92 8.45 -13.25
N GLY A 35 1.02 7.68 -12.62
CA GLY A 35 0.95 7.57 -11.15
C GLY A 35 2.28 7.15 -10.55
N THR A 36 2.90 6.09 -11.07
CA THR A 36 4.24 5.64 -10.64
C THR A 36 5.31 6.74 -10.81
N ARG A 37 5.28 7.47 -11.93
CA ARG A 37 6.22 8.59 -12.17
C ARG A 37 6.01 9.71 -11.16
N ILE A 38 4.76 10.04 -10.83
CA ILE A 38 4.41 11.07 -9.85
C ILE A 38 4.90 10.66 -8.45
N HIS A 39 4.71 9.40 -8.05
CA HIS A 39 5.23 8.89 -6.77
C HIS A 39 6.75 9.06 -6.69
N ALA A 40 7.47 8.55 -7.70
CA ALA A 40 8.93 8.66 -7.74
C ALA A 40 9.41 10.12 -7.71
N PHE A 41 8.75 11.01 -8.45
CA PHE A 41 9.08 12.44 -8.46
C PHE A 41 8.85 13.09 -7.08
N TYR A 42 7.69 12.86 -6.46
CA TYR A 42 7.39 13.40 -5.14
C TYR A 42 8.36 12.86 -4.08
N GLN A 43 8.57 11.55 -4.03
CA GLN A 43 9.48 10.90 -3.08
C GLN A 43 10.92 11.40 -3.22
N SER A 44 11.39 11.62 -4.46
CA SER A 44 12.76 12.12 -4.73
C SER A 44 13.04 13.52 -4.18
N LYS A 45 11.99 14.30 -3.90
CA LYS A 45 12.09 15.67 -3.38
C LYS A 45 12.00 15.74 -1.86
N GLN A 46 11.78 14.61 -1.20
CA GLN A 46 11.62 14.57 0.24
C GLN A 46 12.97 14.71 0.96
N GLY A 47 12.91 15.15 2.21
CA GLY A 47 14.10 15.34 3.05
C GLY A 47 14.64 14.03 3.61
N VAL A 48 15.78 14.12 4.32
CA VAL A 48 16.48 12.97 4.93
C VAL A 48 15.66 12.18 5.94
N ASN A 49 14.58 12.75 6.45
CA ASN A 49 13.67 12.11 7.42
C ASN A 49 12.54 11.32 6.75
N TYR A 50 12.49 11.29 5.42
CA TYR A 50 11.48 10.56 4.66
C TYR A 50 12.01 9.20 4.20
N LEU A 51 11.25 8.15 4.52
CA LEU A 51 11.53 6.78 4.12
C LEU A 51 10.53 6.37 3.03
N SER A 52 10.96 6.39 1.77
CA SER A 52 10.13 6.01 0.62
C SER A 52 9.88 4.50 0.57
N GLU A 53 8.70 4.08 0.10
CA GLU A 53 8.37 2.67 -0.18
C GLU A 53 8.61 1.76 1.03
N TYR A 54 8.16 2.21 2.21
CA TYR A 54 8.51 1.58 3.48
C TYR A 54 7.64 0.34 3.75
N LEU A 55 8.29 -0.80 4.01
CA LEU A 55 7.62 -2.05 4.36
C LEU A 55 7.11 -2.00 5.80
N LEU A 56 5.81 -2.26 5.99
CA LEU A 56 5.15 -2.40 7.27
C LEU A 56 4.64 -3.82 7.43
N GLY A 57 4.69 -4.34 8.65
CA GLY A 57 4.21 -5.68 8.95
C GLY A 57 3.70 -5.81 10.37
N GLY A 58 2.68 -6.64 10.56
CA GLY A 58 2.10 -6.94 11.86
C GLY A 58 1.69 -8.40 11.96
N THR A 59 1.86 -8.98 13.14
CA THR A 59 1.39 -10.35 13.44
C THR A 59 0.07 -10.29 14.18
N PHE A 60 -0.92 -11.03 13.69
CA PHE A 60 -2.27 -11.12 14.22
C PHE A 60 -2.58 -12.58 14.58
N TYR A 61 -3.33 -12.78 15.65
CA TYR A 61 -3.74 -14.11 16.12
C TYR A 61 -5.25 -14.23 16.03
N ASN A 62 -5.76 -15.20 15.26
CA ASN A 62 -7.20 -15.39 15.07
C ASN A 62 -7.52 -16.87 14.84
N SER A 63 -8.50 -17.41 15.59
CA SER A 63 -9.07 -18.75 15.37
C SER A 63 -8.02 -19.87 15.26
N GLY A 64 -6.96 -19.79 16.06
CA GLY A 64 -5.85 -20.76 16.05
C GLY A 64 -4.81 -20.53 14.95
N TYR A 65 -4.94 -19.49 14.13
CA TYR A 65 -3.97 -19.05 13.14
C TYR A 65 -3.08 -17.91 13.66
N THR A 66 -1.82 -17.93 13.24
CA THR A 66 -0.86 -16.83 13.35
C THR A 66 -0.68 -16.23 11.97
N ILE A 67 -1.12 -14.99 11.77
CA ILE A 67 -1.13 -14.33 10.47
C ILE A 67 -0.12 -13.18 10.52
N PHE A 68 0.93 -13.24 9.71
CA PHE A 68 1.76 -12.09 9.42
C PHE A 68 1.20 -11.36 8.20
N LEU A 69 0.68 -10.15 8.42
CA LEU A 69 0.15 -9.29 7.37
C LEU A 69 1.18 -8.20 7.07
N GLU A 70 1.57 -8.07 5.81
CA GLU A 70 2.53 -7.05 5.37
C GLU A 70 1.96 -6.14 4.27
N GLY A 71 2.40 -4.90 4.26
CA GLY A 71 2.03 -3.89 3.28
C GLY A 71 3.16 -2.91 3.07
N ARG A 72 3.01 -2.03 2.09
CA ARG A 72 4.00 -0.99 1.81
C ARG A 72 3.29 0.35 1.80
N ALA A 73 3.78 1.28 2.60
CA ALA A 73 3.39 2.69 2.53
C ALA A 73 4.24 3.39 1.47
N ASP A 74 3.68 4.38 0.77
CA ASP A 74 4.46 5.21 -0.16
C ASP A 74 5.57 5.98 0.57
N GLY A 75 5.33 6.37 1.83
CA GLY A 75 6.29 7.07 2.66
C GLY A 75 6.07 6.93 4.15
N ILE A 76 7.15 7.06 4.93
CA ILE A 76 7.11 7.38 6.35
C ILE A 76 7.93 8.64 6.59
N ILE A 77 7.33 9.64 7.23
CA ILE A 77 8.04 10.84 7.70
C ILE A 77 8.33 10.65 9.20
N ILE A 78 9.61 10.73 9.57
CA ILE A 78 10.03 10.71 10.98
C ILE A 78 10.16 12.14 11.48
N ASP A 79 9.30 12.52 12.43
CA ASP A 79 9.30 13.84 13.07
C ASP A 79 9.44 13.70 14.59
N GLY A 80 10.69 13.74 15.05
CA GLY A 80 11.03 13.55 16.46
C GLY A 80 10.56 12.20 16.99
N ALA A 81 9.58 12.21 17.89
CA ALA A 81 8.99 11.01 18.48
C ALA A 81 7.81 10.44 17.67
N PHE A 82 7.40 11.11 16.59
CA PHE A 82 6.26 10.72 15.77
C PHE A 82 6.72 10.12 14.44
N ALA A 83 5.97 9.12 13.99
CA ALA A 83 6.06 8.59 12.64
C ALA A 83 4.73 8.86 11.93
N ILE A 84 4.79 9.53 10.78
CA ILE A 84 3.63 9.87 9.96
C ILE A 84 3.65 8.96 8.74
N ILE A 85 2.53 8.28 8.47
CA ILE A 85 2.34 7.48 7.26
C ILE A 85 1.87 8.41 6.15
N ASP A 86 2.60 8.43 5.04
CA ASP A 86 2.28 9.21 3.84
C ASP A 86 1.83 8.28 2.71
N GLU A 87 0.73 8.64 2.05
CA GLU A 87 0.12 7.89 0.95
C GLU A 87 -0.17 8.86 -0.20
N ILE A 88 0.42 8.60 -1.35
CA ILE A 88 0.35 9.46 -2.52
C ILE A 88 -0.75 8.93 -3.43
N LYS A 89 -1.59 9.84 -3.94
CA LYS A 89 -2.63 9.54 -4.93
C LYS A 89 -2.65 10.62 -5.99
N SER A 90 -2.89 10.20 -7.22
CA SER A 90 -3.09 11.09 -8.36
C SER A 90 -4.43 10.80 -9.01
N THR A 91 -5.00 11.82 -9.65
CA THR A 91 -6.26 11.72 -10.39
C THR A 91 -6.15 12.51 -11.68
N VAL A 92 -6.92 12.08 -12.68
CA VAL A 92 -7.08 12.80 -13.97
C VAL A 92 -8.25 13.78 -13.94
N VAL A 93 -9.02 13.79 -12.85
CA VAL A 93 -10.12 14.73 -12.64
C VAL A 93 -9.54 16.09 -12.27
N GLU A 94 -9.90 17.13 -13.02
CA GLU A 94 -9.59 18.51 -12.65
C GLU A 94 -10.40 18.93 -11.41
N LEU A 95 -9.77 19.71 -10.54
CA LEU A 95 -10.36 20.26 -9.31
C LEU A 95 -11.28 21.45 -9.58
#